data_AF-A0A950Q715-F1
#
_entry.id   AF-A0A950Q715-F1
#
_cell.length_a   1.000
_cell.length_b   1.000
_cell.length_c   1.000
_cell.angle_alpha   90.00
_cell.angle_beta   90.00
_cell.angle_gamma   90.00
#
_symmetry.space_group_name_H-M   'P 1'
#
loop_
_entity.id
_entity.type
_entity.pdbx_description
1 polymer ?
#
loop_
_entity_poly.entity_id
_entity_poly.type
_entity_poly.pdbx_seq_one_letter_code
_entity_poly.pdbx_strand_id
1 'polypeptide(L)'
;MDSEDDDAPVPVKRNTALIIWASCVAVLLGPSLLVWIVRGVALAAQCAPGPEPCRGVALGGGLRDALNLAWLVSSNTLVLVAITLAASIAILFNRRPLIATITLLLLPLASLMLPMAAVYSALYRDCQVSEAGIGDCTLWGAQMGMSFHTAASVPWLIYGFAPYSFAIALMLGIV
;
A
#
# COMPACT_ATOMS: atom_id res chain seq x y z
N MET A 1 -51.78 -16.73 7.31
CA MET A 1 -50.91 -17.60 8.14
C MET A 1 -49.56 -17.52 7.48
N ASP A 2 -48.88 -16.42 7.70
CA ASP A 2 -47.54 -16.16 7.19
C ASP A 2 -46.60 -16.52 8.33
N SER A 3 -45.89 -17.62 8.16
CA SER A 3 -44.80 -18.02 9.04
C SER A 3 -43.67 -17.03 8.84
N GLU A 4 -43.59 -16.07 9.75
CA GLU A 4 -42.42 -15.24 10.00
C GLU A 4 -41.32 -16.19 10.46
N ASP A 5 -40.58 -16.75 9.48
CA ASP A 5 -39.34 -17.47 9.73
C ASP A 5 -38.35 -16.45 10.29
N ASP A 6 -38.28 -16.42 11.61
CA ASP A 6 -37.33 -15.69 12.44
C ASP A 6 -35.93 -16.33 12.21
N ASP A 7 -35.35 -16.00 11.06
CA ASP A 7 -34.03 -16.44 10.62
C ASP A 7 -32.98 -15.79 11.53
N ALA A 8 -32.77 -16.41 12.69
CA ALA A 8 -31.81 -15.95 13.67
C ALA A 8 -30.43 -15.83 12.99
N PRO A 9 -29.76 -14.66 13.07
CA PRO A 9 -28.51 -14.43 12.36
C PRO A 9 -27.45 -15.45 12.81
N VAL A 10 -27.00 -16.29 11.89
CA VAL A 10 -25.97 -17.31 12.14
C VAL A 10 -24.73 -16.60 12.71
N PRO A 11 -24.21 -17.00 13.89
CA PRO A 11 -23.08 -16.35 14.51
C PRO A 11 -21.85 -16.47 13.59
N VAL A 12 -21.43 -15.34 13.01
CA VAL A 12 -20.22 -15.27 12.19
C VAL A 12 -19.05 -15.75 13.04
N LYS A 13 -18.35 -16.80 12.59
CA LYS A 13 -17.17 -17.32 13.30
C LYS A 13 -16.13 -16.19 13.39
N ARG A 14 -15.79 -15.80 14.61
CA ARG A 14 -14.86 -14.72 14.96
C ARG A 14 -13.51 -14.78 14.21
N ASN A 15 -13.08 -15.98 13.80
CA ASN A 15 -11.86 -16.21 13.03
C ASN A 15 -11.97 -15.72 11.58
N THR A 16 -13.14 -15.82 10.94
CA THR A 16 -13.33 -15.44 9.53
C THR A 16 -13.14 -13.94 9.34
N ALA A 17 -13.68 -13.12 10.26
CA ALA A 17 -13.54 -11.67 10.22
C ALA A 17 -12.07 -11.22 10.32
N LEU A 18 -11.28 -11.87 11.17
CA LEU A 18 -9.85 -11.63 11.30
C LEU A 18 -9.07 -12.03 10.03
N ILE A 19 -9.44 -13.16 9.42
CA ILE A 19 -8.81 -13.62 8.17
C ILE A 19 -9.09 -12.63 7.05
N ILE A 20 -10.34 -12.14 6.91
CA ILE A 20 -10.70 -11.14 5.91
C ILE A 20 -9.89 -9.87 6.13
N TRP A 21 -9.86 -9.33 7.35
CA TRP A 21 -9.06 -8.14 7.66
C TRP A 21 -7.57 -8.35 7.34
N ALA A 22 -6.99 -9.47 7.77
CA ALA A 22 -5.59 -9.78 7.52
C ALA A 22 -5.30 -9.90 6.02
N SER A 23 -6.23 -10.47 5.24
CA SER A 23 -6.09 -10.58 3.79
C SER A 23 -6.13 -9.21 3.11
N CYS A 24 -7.03 -8.31 3.51
CA CYS A 24 -7.09 -6.94 2.99
C CYS A 24 -5.79 -6.18 3.31
N VAL A 25 -5.30 -6.29 4.55
CA VAL A 25 -4.03 -5.68 4.96
C VAL A 25 -2.86 -6.26 4.16
N ALA A 26 -2.82 -7.57 3.96
CA ALA A 26 -1.78 -8.23 3.16
C ALA A 26 -1.82 -7.82 1.68
N VAL A 27 -3.00 -7.64 1.10
CA VAL A 27 -3.14 -7.16 -0.29
C VAL A 27 -2.62 -5.72 -0.43
N LEU A 28 -2.90 -4.85 0.54
CA LEU A 28 -2.48 -3.43 0.50
C LEU A 28 -1.02 -3.22 0.87
N LEU A 29 -0.51 -3.91 1.90
CA LEU A 29 0.84 -3.71 2.42
C LEU A 29 1.84 -4.74 1.91
N GLY A 30 1.40 -5.90 1.45
CA GLY A 30 2.27 -6.99 0.98
C GLY A 30 3.24 -6.57 -0.12
N PRO A 31 2.76 -5.95 -1.23
CA PRO A 31 3.66 -5.45 -2.27
C PRO A 31 4.67 -4.42 -1.75
N SER A 32 4.24 -3.52 -0.88
CA SER A 32 5.11 -2.51 -0.26
C SER A 32 6.17 -3.14 0.65
N LEU A 33 5.83 -4.19 1.39
CA LEU A 33 6.82 -4.96 2.17
C LEU A 33 7.82 -5.66 1.25
N LEU A 34 7.38 -6.17 0.09
CA LEU A 34 8.26 -6.81 -0.89
C LEU A 34 9.30 -5.82 -1.45
N VAL A 35 8.90 -4.57 -1.71
CA VAL A 35 9.83 -3.47 -2.08
C VAL A 35 10.92 -3.29 -1.02
N TRP A 36 10.54 -3.27 0.26
CA TRP A 36 11.49 -3.14 1.37
C TRP A 36 12.39 -4.36 1.55
N ILE A 37 11.89 -5.57 1.26
CA ILE A 37 12.71 -6.79 1.26
C ILE A 37 13.79 -6.69 0.18
N VAL A 38 13.43 -6.34 -1.05
CA VAL A 38 14.41 -6.17 -2.15
C VAL A 38 15.43 -5.08 -1.80
N ARG A 39 14.96 -3.96 -1.21
CA ARG A 39 15.84 -2.90 -0.72
C ARG A 39 16.79 -3.39 0.38
N GLY A 40 16.29 -4.15 1.34
CA GLY A 40 17.07 -4.75 2.43
C GLY A 40 18.12 -5.72 1.92
N VAL A 41 17.80 -6.54 0.91
CA VAL A 41 18.76 -7.43 0.25
C VAL A 41 19.87 -6.63 -0.43
N ALA A 42 19.54 -5.54 -1.12
CA ALA A 42 20.54 -4.69 -1.76
C ALA A 42 21.45 -3.98 -0.73
N LEU A 43 20.89 -3.55 0.40
CA LEU A 43 21.66 -2.98 1.51
C LEU A 43 22.59 -4.02 2.15
N ALA A 44 22.11 -5.25 2.36
CA ALA A 44 22.92 -6.35 2.87
C ALA A 44 24.04 -6.74 1.89
N ALA A 45 23.79 -6.63 0.58
CA ALA A 45 24.79 -6.81 -0.46
C ALA A 45 25.73 -5.59 -0.64
N GLN A 46 25.56 -4.53 0.16
CA GLN A 46 26.34 -3.28 0.10
C GLN A 46 26.32 -2.63 -1.28
N CYS A 47 25.20 -2.75 -1.99
CA CYS A 47 25.05 -2.13 -3.31
C CYS A 47 24.57 -0.68 -3.17
N ALA A 48 25.41 0.24 -3.63
CA ALA A 48 25.03 1.64 -3.74
C ALA A 48 23.86 1.81 -4.73
N PRO A 49 22.93 2.74 -4.50
CA PRO A 49 21.95 3.13 -5.51
C PRO A 49 22.66 3.76 -6.71
N GLY A 50 22.41 3.25 -7.92
CA GLY A 50 23.00 3.76 -9.15
C GLY A 50 22.59 2.93 -10.37
N PRO A 51 23.05 3.32 -11.57
CA PRO A 51 22.66 2.69 -12.83
C PRO A 51 23.25 1.28 -13.01
N GLU A 52 24.42 1.02 -12.43
CA GLU A 52 25.14 -0.24 -12.58
C GLU A 52 24.46 -1.42 -11.85
N PRO A 53 24.47 -2.63 -12.43
CA PRO A 53 23.87 -3.80 -11.79
C PRO A 53 24.58 -4.15 -10.48
N CYS A 54 23.79 -4.49 -9.46
CA CYS A 54 24.32 -4.89 -8.16
C CYS A 54 24.92 -6.30 -8.24
N ARG A 55 26.26 -6.39 -8.34
CA ARG A 55 27.02 -7.66 -8.34
C ARG A 55 26.50 -8.70 -9.37
N GLY A 56 25.99 -8.23 -10.51
CA GLY A 56 25.41 -9.09 -11.55
C GLY A 56 24.03 -9.67 -11.24
N VAL A 57 23.41 -9.30 -10.11
CA VAL A 57 22.05 -9.72 -9.76
C VAL A 57 21.03 -8.71 -10.28
N ALA A 58 19.94 -9.19 -10.87
CA ALA A 58 18.85 -8.37 -11.40
C ALA A 58 17.94 -7.76 -10.30
N LEU A 59 18.52 -7.21 -9.23
CA LEU A 59 17.78 -6.57 -8.13
C LEU A 59 16.95 -5.38 -8.62
N GLY A 60 17.43 -4.65 -9.63
CA GLY A 60 16.69 -3.57 -10.25
C GLY A 60 15.36 -4.05 -10.84
N GLY A 61 15.37 -5.18 -11.56
CA GLY A 61 14.15 -5.78 -12.11
C GLY A 61 13.16 -6.17 -11.02
N GLY A 62 13.64 -6.86 -9.98
CA GLY A 62 12.80 -7.24 -8.84
C GLY A 62 12.19 -6.05 -8.11
N LEU A 63 12.95 -4.97 -7.90
CA LEU A 63 12.45 -3.75 -7.27
C LEU A 63 11.40 -3.05 -8.15
N ARG A 64 11.64 -3.00 -9.46
CA ARG A 64 10.71 -2.40 -10.43
C ARG A 64 9.37 -3.13 -10.43
N ASP A 65 9.42 -4.46 -10.49
CA ASP A 65 8.21 -5.28 -10.54
C ASP A 65 7.45 -5.21 -9.20
N ALA A 66 8.17 -5.19 -8.07
CA ALA A 66 7.60 -4.96 -6.75
C ALA A 66 6.90 -3.60 -6.62
N LEU A 67 7.55 -2.53 -7.11
CA LEU A 67 6.98 -1.19 -7.14
C LEU A 67 5.75 -1.14 -8.05
N ASN A 68 5.80 -1.74 -9.23
CA ASN A 68 4.66 -1.81 -10.14
C ASN A 68 3.47 -2.52 -9.51
N LEU A 69 3.69 -3.62 -8.77
CA LEU A 69 2.64 -4.30 -8.02
C LEU A 69 2.08 -3.42 -6.89
N ALA A 70 2.95 -2.73 -6.15
CA ALA A 70 2.52 -1.81 -5.09
C ALA A 70 1.69 -0.65 -5.66
N TRP A 71 2.12 -0.06 -6.77
CA TRP A 71 1.40 1.01 -7.45
C TRP A 71 0.11 0.53 -8.08
N LEU A 72 0.06 -0.65 -8.68
CA LEU A 72 -1.18 -1.21 -9.27
C LEU A 72 -2.33 -1.24 -8.26
N VAL A 73 -2.03 -1.60 -7.01
CA VAL A 73 -3.04 -1.69 -5.95
C VAL A 73 -3.32 -0.32 -5.32
N SER A 74 -2.27 0.48 -5.07
CA SER A 74 -2.39 1.73 -4.29
C SER A 74 -2.74 2.97 -5.12
N SER A 75 -2.43 3.01 -6.41
CA SER A 75 -2.68 4.18 -7.27
C SER A 75 -4.16 4.34 -7.65
N ASN A 76 -4.96 3.27 -7.55
CA ASN A 76 -6.39 3.33 -7.81
C ASN A 76 -7.14 3.67 -6.52
N THR A 77 -7.49 4.94 -6.34
CA THR A 77 -8.19 5.46 -5.15
C THR A 77 -9.46 4.68 -4.81
N LEU A 78 -10.23 4.23 -5.81
CA LEU A 78 -11.46 3.48 -5.57
C LEU A 78 -11.17 2.10 -4.99
N VAL A 79 -10.17 1.39 -5.54
CA VAL A 79 -9.73 0.08 -5.02
C VAL A 79 -9.16 0.24 -3.61
N LEU A 80 -8.33 1.26 -3.39
CA LEU A 80 -7.73 1.55 -2.10
C LEU A 80 -8.79 1.79 -1.01
N VAL A 81 -9.77 2.65 -1.29
CA VAL A 81 -10.89 2.95 -0.38
C VAL A 81 -11.76 1.73 -0.16
N ALA A 82 -12.11 0.98 -1.21
CA ALA A 82 -12.95 -0.21 -1.11
C ALA A 82 -12.31 -1.30 -0.23
N ILE A 83 -11.03 -1.61 -0.44
CA ILE A 83 -10.31 -2.62 0.37
C ILE A 83 -10.15 -2.15 1.81
N THR A 84 -9.84 -0.87 2.02
CA THR A 84 -9.71 -0.29 3.37
C THR A 84 -11.04 -0.36 4.13
N LEU A 85 -12.14 -0.01 3.47
CA LEU A 85 -13.48 -0.06 4.05
C LEU A 85 -13.89 -1.50 4.38
N ALA A 86 -13.62 -2.46 3.48
CA ALA A 86 -13.85 -3.88 3.73
C ALA A 86 -13.05 -4.38 4.95
N ALA A 87 -11.78 -3.97 5.08
CA ALA A 87 -10.94 -4.30 6.23
C ALA A 87 -11.52 -3.73 7.54
N SER A 88 -11.95 -2.47 7.54
CA SER A 88 -12.56 -1.81 8.70
C SER A 88 -13.88 -2.47 9.11
N ILE A 89 -14.76 -2.77 8.16
CA ILE A 89 -16.04 -3.46 8.41
C ILE A 89 -15.78 -4.85 9.01
N ALA A 90 -14.83 -5.62 8.46
CA ALA A 90 -14.48 -6.93 9.00
C ALA A 90 -14.04 -6.85 10.47
N ILE A 91 -13.24 -5.84 10.84
CA ILE A 91 -12.83 -5.64 12.24
C ILE A 91 -13.96 -5.12 13.13
N LEU A 92 -14.90 -4.33 12.60
CA LEU A 92 -16.09 -3.91 13.34
C LEU A 92 -16.95 -5.11 13.74
N PHE A 93 -17.12 -6.09 12.85
CA PHE A 93 -17.80 -7.35 13.20
C PHE A 93 -17.09 -8.14 14.31
N ASN A 94 -15.79 -7.95 14.48
CA ASN A 94 -15.02 -8.51 15.58
C ASN A 94 -15.06 -7.66 16.87
N ARG A 95 -15.93 -6.64 16.94
CA ARG A 95 -16.12 -5.72 18.08
C ARG A 95 -14.86 -4.99 18.51
N ARG A 96 -14.02 -4.57 17.54
CA ARG A 96 -12.78 -3.80 17.80
C ARG A 96 -12.81 -2.44 17.09
N PRO A 97 -13.65 -1.49 17.53
CA PRO A 97 -13.86 -0.21 16.82
C PRO A 97 -12.59 0.63 16.72
N LEU A 98 -11.75 0.63 17.77
CA LEU A 98 -10.48 1.35 17.76
C LEU A 98 -9.52 0.85 16.68
N ILE A 99 -9.48 -0.47 16.43
CA ILE A 99 -8.66 -1.00 15.33
C ILE A 99 -9.29 -0.64 13.97
N ALA A 100 -10.62 -0.57 13.89
CA ALA A 100 -11.31 -0.22 12.65
C ALA A 100 -10.97 1.19 12.19
N THR A 101 -11.02 2.15 13.12
CA THR A 101 -10.73 3.58 12.86
C THR A 101 -9.26 3.78 12.51
N ILE A 102 -8.35 3.14 13.25
CA ILE A 102 -6.92 3.16 12.94
C ILE A 102 -6.64 2.54 11.56
N THR A 103 -7.28 1.41 11.25
CA THR A 103 -7.14 0.76 9.92
C THR A 103 -7.62 1.69 8.82
N LEU A 104 -8.77 2.34 9.02
CA LEU A 104 -9.36 3.23 8.02
C LEU A 104 -8.47 4.46 7.73
N LEU A 105 -7.77 4.96 8.76
CA LEU A 105 -6.88 6.10 8.65
C LEU A 105 -5.49 5.71 8.14
N LEU A 106 -4.85 4.73 8.78
CA LEU A 106 -3.43 4.42 8.56
C LEU A 106 -3.20 3.49 7.37
N LEU A 107 -4.10 2.55 7.09
CA LEU A 107 -3.87 1.57 6.04
C LEU A 107 -3.69 2.20 4.64
N PRO A 108 -4.55 3.13 4.18
CA PRO A 108 -4.37 3.74 2.87
C PRO A 108 -3.11 4.63 2.83
N LEU A 109 -2.83 5.39 3.90
CA LEU A 109 -1.63 6.21 4.02
C LEU A 109 -0.36 5.35 3.97
N ALA A 110 -0.30 4.27 4.75
CA ALA A 110 0.84 3.36 4.80
C ALA A 110 1.08 2.68 3.45
N SER A 111 0.01 2.28 2.75
CA SER A 111 0.12 1.62 1.45
C SER A 111 0.81 2.48 0.39
N LEU A 112 0.64 3.81 0.44
CA LEU A 112 1.26 4.78 -0.46
C LEU A 112 2.61 5.30 0.04
N MET A 113 2.71 5.61 1.34
CA MET A 113 3.90 6.18 1.96
C MET A 113 5.07 5.19 1.98
N LEU A 114 4.83 3.90 2.21
CA LEU A 114 5.90 2.89 2.26
C LEU A 114 6.65 2.72 0.93
N PRO A 115 5.99 2.50 -0.23
CA PRO A 115 6.69 2.40 -1.51
C PRO A 115 7.28 3.75 -1.93
N MET A 116 6.62 4.87 -1.62
CA MET A 116 7.16 6.21 -1.84
C MET A 116 8.48 6.39 -1.08
N ALA A 117 8.50 6.11 0.23
CA ALA A 117 9.69 6.21 1.06
C ALA A 117 10.83 5.31 0.54
N ALA A 118 10.51 4.11 0.06
CA ALA A 118 11.49 3.23 -0.56
C ALA A 118 12.13 3.86 -1.81
N VAL A 119 11.33 4.49 -2.68
CA VAL A 119 11.82 5.23 -3.86
C VAL A 119 12.75 6.37 -3.44
N TYR A 120 12.32 7.24 -2.52
CA TYR A 120 13.14 8.38 -2.07
C TYR A 120 14.43 7.93 -1.37
N SER A 121 14.40 6.79 -0.66
CA SER A 121 15.59 6.22 -0.02
C SER A 121 16.63 5.70 -1.03
N ALA A 122 16.23 5.45 -2.28
CA ALA A 122 17.06 4.90 -3.34
C ALA A 122 17.49 5.94 -4.38
N LEU A 123 17.21 7.22 -4.13
CA LEU A 123 17.64 8.31 -5.02
C LEU A 123 19.15 8.49 -5.01
N TYR A 124 19.70 8.77 -6.19
CA TYR A 124 21.10 9.11 -6.42
C TYR A 124 21.17 10.39 -7.27
N ARG A 125 22.34 11.04 -7.30
CA ARG A 125 22.50 12.43 -7.82
C ARG A 125 21.99 12.63 -9.24
N ASP A 126 22.13 11.63 -10.11
CA ASP A 126 21.78 11.75 -11.53
C ASP A 126 20.35 11.30 -11.84
N CYS A 127 19.58 10.88 -10.84
CA CYS A 127 18.18 10.52 -10.99
C CYS A 127 17.29 11.54 -10.26
N GLN A 128 16.62 12.40 -11.04
CA GLN A 128 15.66 13.36 -10.52
C GLN A 128 14.24 12.80 -10.65
N VAL A 129 13.50 12.79 -9.53
CA VAL A 129 12.07 12.53 -9.53
C VAL A 129 11.36 13.77 -10.06
N SER A 130 10.71 13.65 -11.22
CA SER A 130 9.96 14.74 -11.83
C SER A 130 8.60 14.25 -12.32
N GLU A 131 7.56 15.05 -12.11
CA GLU A 131 6.24 14.83 -12.71
C GLU A 131 6.28 14.99 -14.24
N ALA A 132 7.20 15.82 -14.75
CA ALA A 132 7.28 16.19 -16.17
C ALA A 132 8.06 15.19 -17.05
N GLY A 133 8.68 14.16 -16.47
CA GLY A 133 9.48 13.21 -17.23
C GLY A 133 9.47 11.81 -16.64
N ILE A 134 9.10 10.83 -17.47
CA ILE A 134 9.54 9.45 -17.34
C ILE A 134 11.06 9.49 -17.59
N GLY A 135 11.84 9.84 -16.56
CA GLY A 135 13.28 9.96 -16.70
C GLY A 135 13.93 8.60 -16.96
N ASP A 136 15.11 8.60 -17.58
CA ASP A 136 16.01 7.44 -17.73
C ASP A 136 16.64 7.01 -16.39
N CYS A 137 15.92 7.21 -15.28
CA CYS A 137 16.33 6.75 -13.96
C CYS A 137 16.51 5.23 -14.02
N THR A 138 17.76 4.82 -13.90
CA THR A 138 18.16 3.42 -13.90
C THR A 138 18.66 3.08 -12.52
N LEU A 139 18.07 2.06 -11.91
CA LEU A 139 18.45 1.59 -10.59
C LEU A 139 18.80 0.12 -10.68
N TRP A 140 20.05 -0.19 -10.38
CA TRP A 140 20.64 -1.53 -10.47
C TRP A 140 20.39 -2.21 -11.83
N GLY A 141 20.63 -1.46 -12.91
CA GLY A 141 20.48 -1.93 -14.28
C GLY A 141 19.04 -1.96 -14.83
N ALA A 142 18.03 -1.51 -14.07
CA ALA A 142 16.63 -1.50 -14.51
C ALA A 142 16.06 -0.08 -14.58
N GLN A 143 15.29 0.20 -15.63
CA GLN A 143 14.59 1.48 -15.81
C GLN A 143 13.38 1.60 -14.86
N MET A 144 13.33 2.70 -14.12
CA MET A 144 12.33 2.96 -13.06
C MET A 144 11.38 4.12 -13.37
N GLY A 145 11.44 4.68 -14.59
CA GLY A 145 10.79 5.95 -14.95
C GLY A 145 9.31 6.04 -14.55
N MET A 146 8.50 5.02 -14.86
CA MET A 146 7.08 5.01 -14.50
C MET A 146 6.84 4.89 -12.99
N SER A 147 7.58 4.02 -12.30
CA SER A 147 7.41 3.83 -10.85
C SER A 147 7.81 5.09 -10.07
N PHE A 148 8.79 5.85 -10.56
CA PHE A 148 9.24 7.10 -9.94
C PHE A 148 8.29 8.26 -10.25
N HIS A 149 7.73 8.29 -11.47
CA HIS A 149 6.64 9.21 -11.81
C HIS A 149 5.42 9.01 -10.90
N THR A 150 5.00 7.76 -10.66
CA THR A 150 3.91 7.49 -9.73
C THR A 150 4.25 7.94 -8.31
N ALA A 151 5.49 7.70 -7.84
CA ALA A 151 5.95 8.18 -6.54
C ALA A 151 5.87 9.71 -6.40
N ALA A 152 6.20 10.46 -7.47
CA ALA A 152 6.07 11.92 -7.51
C ALA A 152 4.61 12.39 -7.36
N SER A 153 3.66 11.61 -7.90
CA SER A 153 2.22 11.92 -7.84
C SER A 153 1.55 11.55 -6.51
N VAL A 154 2.21 10.78 -5.63
CA VAL A 154 1.63 10.31 -4.37
C VAL A 154 1.11 11.44 -3.46
N PRO A 155 1.80 12.58 -3.29
CA PRO A 155 1.28 13.69 -2.49
C PRO A 155 -0.11 14.15 -2.97
N TRP A 156 -0.31 14.27 -4.29
CA TRP A 156 -1.59 14.64 -4.87
C TRP A 156 -2.67 13.60 -4.61
N LEU A 157 -2.34 12.30 -4.71
CA LEU A 157 -3.25 11.23 -4.35
C LEU A 157 -3.67 11.32 -2.88
N ILE A 158 -2.71 11.56 -1.98
CA ILE A 158 -2.97 11.71 -0.54
C ILE A 158 -3.91 12.89 -0.27
N TYR A 159 -3.66 14.04 -0.88
CA TYR A 159 -4.58 15.19 -0.75
C TYR A 159 -5.99 14.86 -1.25
N GLY A 160 -6.12 13.97 -2.24
CA GLY A 160 -7.42 13.53 -2.77
C GLY A 160 -8.26 12.68 -1.81
N PHE A 161 -7.66 11.79 -0.99
CA PHE A 161 -8.43 10.86 -0.14
C PHE A 161 -8.30 11.11 1.38
N ALA A 162 -7.21 11.73 1.83
CA ALA A 162 -6.93 11.96 3.25
C ALA A 162 -8.07 12.68 4.00
N PRO A 163 -8.67 13.78 3.51
CA PRO A 163 -9.74 14.46 4.24
C PRO A 163 -10.97 13.57 4.43
N TYR A 164 -11.31 12.76 3.42
CA TYR A 164 -12.44 11.83 3.49
C TYR A 164 -12.19 10.69 4.48
N SER A 165 -11.00 10.09 4.43
CA SER A 165 -10.64 9.00 5.35
C SER A 165 -10.58 9.49 6.80
N PHE A 166 -10.07 10.70 7.01
CA PHE A 166 -10.05 11.35 8.32
C PHE A 166 -11.47 11.64 8.83
N ALA A 167 -12.34 12.21 8.00
CA ALA A 167 -13.73 12.49 8.37
C ALA A 167 -14.50 11.21 8.76
N ILE A 168 -14.37 10.14 7.97
CA ILE A 168 -15.02 8.85 8.26
C ILE A 168 -14.45 8.24 9.54
N ALA A 169 -13.12 8.29 9.74
CA ALA A 169 -12.49 7.79 10.95
C ALA A 169 -12.98 8.53 12.21
N LEU A 170 -13.19 9.85 12.12
CA LEU A 170 -13.77 10.64 13.21
C LEU A 170 -15.22 10.26 13.48
N MET A 171 -16.06 10.15 12.45
CA MET A 171 -17.47 9.75 12.63
C MET A 171 -17.57 8.37 13.29
N LEU A 172 -16.75 7.41 12.88
CA LEU A 172 -16.71 6.07 13.46
C LEU A 172 -16.08 6.02 14.86
N GLY A 173 -15.21 6.98 15.20
CA GLY A 173 -14.54 7.03 16.50
C GLY A 173 -15.35 7.70 17.61
N ILE A 174 -16.37 8.49 17.25
CA ILE A 174 -17.26 9.18 18.21
C ILE A 174 -18.44 8.28 18.65
N VAL A 175 -18.79 7.28 17.83
CA VAL A 175 -19.88 6.30 18.10
C VAL A 175 -19.37 5.16 18.97
#